data_AF-A0A139PG51-F1
#
_entry.id   AF-A0A139PG51-F1
#
_cell.length_a   1.000
_cell.length_b   1.000
_cell.length_c   1.000
_cell.angle_alpha   90.00
_cell.angle_beta   90.00
_cell.angle_gamma   90.00
#
_symmetry.space_group_name_H-M   'P 1'
#
loop_
_entity.id
_entity.type
_entity.pdbx_description
1 polymer ?
#
loop_
_entity_poly.entity_id
_entity_poly.type
_entity_poly.pdbx_seq_one_letter_code
_entity_poly.pdbx_strand_id
1 'polypeptide(L)'
;MASPYYLDEEALKYIDYDLDVKVFTDGEKRLLDVEEYERHKRKMKYSDDLDYILKEHVKILVDWINNGRGPFSEAYVNIWYKRYIELKNR
;
A
#
# COMPACT_ATOMS: atom_id res chain seq x y z
N MET A 1 1.53 -2.14 4.19
CA MET A 1 0.04 -2.15 4.13
C MET A 1 -0.44 -1.23 5.23
N ALA A 2 -1.44 -0.38 5.03
CA ALA A 2 -1.86 0.57 6.06
C ALA A 2 -3.37 0.50 6.35
N SER A 3 -3.77 1.01 7.51
CA SER A 3 -5.17 1.29 7.81
C SER A 3 -5.74 2.31 6.81
N PRO A 4 -7.07 2.40 6.66
CA PRO A 4 -7.68 3.61 6.13
C PRO A 4 -7.13 4.83 6.87
N TYR A 5 -6.92 5.92 6.14
CA TYR A 5 -6.46 7.16 6.74
C TYR A 5 -7.60 7.85 7.49
N TYR A 6 -7.23 8.59 8.53
CA TYR A 6 -8.11 9.49 9.26
C TYR A 6 -7.51 10.90 9.18
N LEU A 7 -8.34 11.91 8.92
CA LEU A 7 -7.90 13.31 8.82
C LEU A 7 -8.60 14.11 9.92
N ASP A 8 -7.81 14.77 10.76
CA ASP A 8 -8.29 15.73 11.75
C ASP A 8 -7.67 17.12 11.56
N GLU A 9 -7.93 18.03 12.51
CA GLU A 9 -7.43 19.41 12.47
C GLU A 9 -5.90 19.52 12.55
N GLU A 10 -5.22 18.47 13.01
CA GLU A 10 -3.77 18.44 13.14
C GLU A 10 -3.12 17.82 11.90
N ALA A 11 -3.53 16.61 11.52
CA ALA A 11 -2.83 15.84 10.50
C ALA A 11 -3.66 14.70 9.89
N LEU A 12 -3.14 14.19 8.77
CA LEU A 12 -3.50 12.88 8.25
C LEU A 12 -2.78 11.79 9.05
N LYS A 13 -3.54 10.81 9.56
CA LYS A 13 -3.09 9.74 10.45
C LYS A 13 -3.45 8.38 9.86
N TYR A 14 -2.58 7.40 10.00
CA TYR A 14 -2.85 5.99 9.67
C TYR A 14 -1.94 5.08 10.50
N ILE A 15 -2.29 3.80 10.58
CA ILE A 15 -1.47 2.76 11.20
C ILE A 15 -0.82 1.95 10.08
N ASP A 16 0.50 1.81 10.14
CA ASP A 16 1.23 0.89 9.27
C ASP A 16 1.18 -0.54 9.85
N TYR A 17 0.96 -1.51 8.97
CA TYR A 17 0.88 -2.93 9.29
C TYR A 17 2.02 -3.73 8.65
N ASP A 18 3.11 -3.06 8.25
CA ASP A 18 4.40 -3.62 7.82
C ASP A 18 4.39 -4.42 6.49
N LEU A 19 3.26 -4.98 6.04
CA LEU A 19 3.24 -5.80 4.83
C LEU A 19 3.31 -4.99 3.53
N ASP A 20 4.45 -5.01 2.84
CA ASP A 20 4.63 -4.27 1.59
C ASP A 20 4.94 -5.14 0.38
N VAL A 21 4.54 -4.71 -0.81
CA VAL A 21 4.82 -5.41 -2.08
C VAL A 21 5.82 -4.60 -2.90
N LYS A 22 6.96 -5.21 -3.22
CA LYS A 22 7.96 -4.66 -4.12
C LYS A 22 7.82 -5.29 -5.50
N VAL A 23 7.74 -4.46 -6.53
CA VAL A 23 7.73 -4.86 -7.94
C VAL A 23 9.08 -4.51 -8.55
N PHE A 24 9.74 -5.49 -9.14
CA PHE A 24 11.03 -5.34 -9.82
C PHE A 24 10.83 -4.98 -11.29
N THR A 25 11.88 -4.50 -11.95
CA THR A 25 11.84 -4.03 -13.34
C THR A 25 11.53 -5.13 -14.36
N ASP A 26 11.82 -6.38 -14.01
CA ASP A 26 11.47 -7.58 -14.79
C ASP A 26 10.03 -8.08 -14.52
N GLY A 27 9.30 -7.40 -13.64
CA GLY A 27 7.95 -7.76 -13.23
C GLY A 27 7.87 -8.82 -12.14
N GLU A 28 9.00 -9.25 -11.55
CA GLU A 28 8.98 -10.06 -10.31
C GLU A 28 8.30 -9.26 -9.18
N LYS A 29 7.52 -9.93 -8.34
CA LYS A 29 6.89 -9.33 -7.15
C LYS A 29 7.35 -10.06 -5.90
N ARG A 30 7.72 -9.31 -4.86
CA ARG A 30 8.05 -9.87 -3.53
C ARG A 30 7.26 -9.18 -2.44
N LEU A 31 6.72 -9.98 -1.54
CA LEU A 31 6.20 -9.51 -0.26
C LEU A 31 7.38 -9.27 0.68
N LEU A 32 7.45 -8.08 1.26
CA LEU A 32 8.49 -7.64 2.17
C LEU A 32 7.98 -7.60 3.62
N ASP A 33 8.93 -7.57 4.55
CA ASP A 33 8.71 -7.34 5.99
C ASP A 33 7.72 -8.28 6.67
N VAL A 34 7.58 -9.50 6.11
CA VAL A 34 6.73 -10.57 6.64
C VAL A 34 7.13 -10.96 8.07
N GLU A 35 8.42 -10.96 8.38
CA GLU A 35 8.90 -11.28 9.73
C GLU A 35 8.53 -10.20 10.76
N GLU A 36 8.59 -8.92 10.35
CA GLU A 36 8.20 -7.79 11.18
C GLU A 36 6.69 -7.78 11.43
N TYR A 37 5.90 -7.98 10.38
CA TYR A 37 4.46 -8.18 10.46
C TYR A 37 4.10 -9.29 11.47
N GLU A 38 4.69 -10.48 11.32
CA GLU A 38 4.41 -11.62 12.20
C GLU A 38 4.80 -11.34 13.66
N ARG A 39 5.88 -10.60 13.88
CA ARG A 39 6.31 -10.15 15.21
C ARG A 39 5.31 -9.15 15.80
N HIS A 40 4.88 -8.15 15.05
CA HIS A 40 3.93 -7.13 15.50
C HIS A 40 2.54 -7.72 15.72
N LYS A 41 2.07 -8.58 14.84
CA LYS A 41 0.85 -9.38 14.99
C LYS A 41 0.79 -10.08 16.35
N ARG A 42 1.86 -10.79 16.73
CA ARG A 42 1.93 -11.48 18.04
C ARG A 42 2.01 -10.51 19.21
N LYS A 43 2.88 -9.49 19.13
CA LYS A 43 3.12 -8.53 20.21
C LYS A 43 1.88 -7.67 20.51
N MET A 44 1.19 -7.23 19.46
CA MET A 44 0.05 -6.33 19.52
C MET A 44 -1.29 -7.07 19.51
N LYS A 45 -1.28 -8.40 19.40
CA LYS A 45 -2.46 -9.28 19.39
C LYS A 45 -3.47 -8.87 18.32
N TYR A 46 -3.03 -8.80 17.07
CA TYR A 46 -3.97 -8.57 15.97
C TYR A 46 -5.01 -9.69 15.96
N SER A 47 -6.29 -9.32 15.75
CA SER A 47 -7.36 -10.29 15.61
C SER A 47 -7.19 -11.12 14.34
N ASP A 48 -7.78 -12.31 14.34
CA ASP A 48 -7.81 -13.16 13.14
C ASP A 48 -8.50 -12.44 11.97
N ASP A 49 -9.53 -11.64 12.25
CA ASP A 49 -10.20 -10.80 11.25
C ASP A 49 -9.24 -9.76 10.62
N LEU A 50 -8.42 -9.11 11.44
CA LEU A 50 -7.45 -8.13 10.95
C LEU A 50 -6.38 -8.82 10.09
N ASP A 51 -5.84 -9.95 10.56
CA ASP A 51 -4.88 -10.75 9.78
C ASP A 51 -5.45 -11.21 8.43
N TYR A 52 -6.71 -11.63 8.42
CA TYR A 52 -7.43 -12.01 7.21
C TYR A 52 -7.57 -10.82 6.25
N ILE A 53 -8.06 -9.67 6.73
CA ILE A 53 -8.23 -8.46 5.91
C ILE A 53 -6.90 -8.03 5.27
N LEU A 54 -5.81 -8.02 6.04
CA LEU A 54 -4.49 -7.62 5.53
C LEU A 54 -4.01 -8.57 4.41
N LYS A 55 -4.19 -9.88 4.58
CA LYS A 55 -3.83 -10.87 3.56
C LYS A 55 -4.69 -10.75 2.29
N GLU A 56 -5.99 -10.47 2.42
CA GLU A 56 -6.86 -10.21 1.27
C GLU A 56 -6.47 -8.92 0.55
N HIS A 57 -6.11 -7.87 1.28
CA HIS A 57 -5.62 -6.62 0.68
C HIS A 57 -4.31 -6.81 -0.10
N VAL A 58 -3.40 -7.65 0.38
CA VAL A 58 -2.20 -8.04 -0.40
C VAL A 58 -2.60 -8.70 -1.73
N LYS A 59 -3.60 -9.60 -1.73
CA LYS A 59 -4.08 -10.23 -2.98
C LYS A 59 -4.69 -9.21 -3.94
N ILE A 60 -5.48 -8.26 -3.43
CA ILE A 60 -6.07 -7.18 -4.22
C ILE A 60 -4.97 -6.31 -4.84
N LEU A 61 -3.94 -5.95 -4.06
CA LEU A 61 -2.82 -5.18 -4.57
C LEU A 61 -2.06 -5.93 -5.67
N VAL A 62 -1.82 -7.23 -5.50
CA VAL A 62 -1.19 -8.08 -6.51
C VAL A 62 -2.04 -8.16 -7.79
N ASP A 63 -3.37 -8.27 -7.66
CA ASP A 63 -4.29 -8.19 -8.81
C ASP A 63 -4.17 -6.84 -9.54
N TRP A 64 -4.12 -5.73 -8.80
CA TRP A 64 -3.96 -4.40 -9.41
C TRP A 64 -2.63 -4.25 -10.15
N ILE A 65 -1.54 -4.77 -9.58
CA ILE A 65 -0.23 -4.80 -10.24
C ILE A 65 -0.32 -5.60 -11.55
N ASN A 66 -0.85 -6.82 -11.50
CA ASN A 66 -0.91 -7.72 -12.65
C ASN A 66 -1.80 -7.18 -13.78
N ASN A 67 -2.85 -6.44 -13.44
CA ASN A 67 -3.79 -5.86 -14.40
C ASN A 67 -3.49 -4.39 -14.74
N GLY A 68 -2.38 -3.83 -14.24
CA GLY A 68 -2.03 -2.42 -14.46
C GLY A 68 -3.13 -1.45 -14.03
N ARG A 69 -3.76 -1.68 -12.87
CA ARG A 69 -4.88 -0.86 -12.35
C ARG A 69 -4.39 0.22 -11.39
N GLY A 70 -5.17 1.29 -11.27
CA GLY A 70 -4.89 2.39 -10.35
C GLY A 70 -3.48 2.95 -10.55
N PRO A 71 -2.63 3.01 -9.50
CA PRO A 71 -1.29 3.59 -9.58
C PRO A 71 -0.31 2.83 -10.50
N PHE A 72 -0.66 1.63 -10.96
CA PHE A 72 0.13 0.85 -11.89
C PHE A 72 -0.26 1.07 -13.36
N SER A 73 -1.30 1.87 -13.63
CA SER A 73 -1.68 2.24 -15.00
C SER A 73 -0.90 3.46 -15.48
N GLU A 74 -0.48 3.45 -16.75
CA GLU A 74 0.19 4.59 -17.37
C GLU A 74 -0.67 5.86 -17.33
N ALA A 75 -1.98 5.72 -17.57
CA ALA A 75 -2.92 6.84 -17.54
C ALA A 75 -2.97 7.52 -16.15
N TYR A 76 -3.05 6.73 -15.07
CA TYR A 76 -3.05 7.26 -13.71
C TYR A 76 -1.73 7.97 -13.39
N VAL A 77 -0.59 7.34 -13.71
CA VAL A 77 0.74 7.94 -13.49
C VAL A 77 0.86 9.28 -14.23
N ASN A 78 0.41 9.33 -15.48
CA ASN A 78 0.45 10.55 -16.30
C ASN A 78 -0.40 11.69 -15.72
N ILE A 79 -1.58 11.39 -15.16
CA ILE A 79 -2.44 12.39 -14.51
C ILE A 79 -1.70 13.03 -13.31
N TRP A 80 -1.14 12.20 -12.43
CA TRP A 80 -0.47 12.70 -11.23
C TRP A 80 0.87 13.37 -11.52
N TYR A 81 1.60 12.90 -12.53
CA TYR A 81 2.81 13.57 -12.99
C TYR A 81 2.51 14.98 -13.54
N LYS A 82 1.49 15.12 -14.39
CA LYS A 82 1.04 16.44 -14.87
C LYS A 82 0.66 17.36 -13.71
N ARG A 83 -0.10 16.82 -12.75
CA ARG A 83 -0.48 17.56 -11.54
C ARG A 83 0.73 18.04 -10.73
N TYR A 84 1.74 17.19 -10.58
CA TYR A 84 3.00 17.56 -9.93
C TYR A 84 3.71 18.71 -10.67
N ILE A 85 3.80 18.65 -12.00
CA ILE A 85 4.43 19.71 -12.80
C ILE A 85 3.68 21.05 -12.66
N GLU A 86 2.34 21.03 -12.65
CA GLU A 86 1.53 22.23 -12.40
C GLU A 86 1.81 22.85 -11.04
N LEU A 87 1.87 22.03 -9.99
CA LEU A 87 2.12 22.50 -8.62
C LEU A 87 3.54 23.02 -8.43
N LYS A 88 4.52 22.39 -9.10
CA LYS A 88 5.92 22.81 -9.05
C LYS A 88 6.16 24.17 -9.72
N ASN A 89 5.39 24.49 -10.76
CA ASN A 89 5.52 25.73 -11.51
C ASN A 89 4.66 26.88 -10.94
N ARG A 90 4.03 26.69 -9.78
CA ARG A 90 3.36 27.73 -8.99
C ARG A 90 4.33 28.32 -7.97
#